data_AF-A0A1H3F8Q1-F1
#
_entry.id   AF-A0A1H3F8Q1-F1
#
_cell.length_a   1.000
_cell.length_b   1.000
_cell.length_c   1.000
_cell.angle_alpha   90.00
_cell.angle_beta   90.00
_cell.angle_gamma   90.00
#
_symmetry.space_group_name_H-M   'P 1'
#
loop_
_entity.id
_entity.type
_entity.pdbx_description
1 polymer ?
#
loop_
_entity_poly.entity_id
_entity_poly.type
_entity_poly.pdbx_seq_one_letter_code
_entity_poly.pdbx_strand_id
1 'polypeptide(L)'
;MFEENWQVYGVRKVWRQLGRVGITVARCTVARLMKDMGLQGIIRGKPHRTTAPDRKAPCPLDQVNRPFRVSAPNRLWVSDFTYVGTWRGFV
;
A
#
# COMPACT_ATOMS: atom_id res chain seq x y z
N MET A 1 -19.55 12.20 -11.44
CA MET A 1 -18.15 12.45 -11.04
C MET A 1 -17.22 11.23 -11.16
N PHE A 2 -17.51 10.07 -10.52
CA PHE A 2 -16.67 8.86 -10.68
C PHE A 2 -16.84 8.24 -12.07
N GLU A 3 -18.08 8.06 -12.53
CA GLU A 3 -18.42 7.57 -13.88
C GLU A 3 -17.99 8.54 -14.98
N GLU A 4 -18.23 9.84 -14.80
CA GLU A 4 -17.73 10.91 -15.69
C GLU A 4 -16.21 10.88 -15.89
N ASN A 5 -15.45 10.38 -14.92
CA ASN A 5 -14.00 10.21 -15.01
C ASN A 5 -13.61 8.77 -15.40
N TRP A 6 -14.49 8.05 -16.09
CA TRP A 6 -14.27 6.69 -16.60
C TRP A 6 -13.80 5.73 -15.52
N GLN A 7 -14.26 5.93 -14.27
CA GLN A 7 -13.88 5.15 -13.09
C GLN A 7 -12.37 5.18 -12.75
N VAL A 8 -11.61 6.10 -13.34
CA VAL A 8 -10.16 6.26 -13.09
C VAL A 8 -9.88 6.87 -11.72
N TYR A 9 -10.85 7.61 -11.15
CA TYR A 9 -10.63 8.39 -9.95
C TYR A 9 -10.71 7.53 -8.68
N GLY A 10 -9.57 7.25 -8.06
CA GLY A 10 -9.51 6.68 -6.73
C GLY A 10 -9.78 7.72 -5.64
N VAL A 11 -9.81 7.26 -4.38
CA VAL A 11 -10.08 8.05 -3.15
C VAL A 11 -9.45 9.44 -3.17
N ARG A 12 -8.16 9.56 -3.50
CA ARG A 12 -7.45 10.85 -3.51
C ARG A 12 -7.98 11.83 -4.55
N LYS A 13 -8.31 11.35 -5.76
CA LYS A 13 -8.80 12.21 -6.85
C LYS A 13 -10.25 12.60 -6.61
N VAL A 14 -11.08 11.65 -6.12
CA VAL A 14 -12.45 11.92 -5.69
C VAL A 14 -12.47 12.98 -4.58
N TRP A 15 -11.66 12.80 -3.54
CA TRP A 15 -11.56 13.77 -2.44
C TRP A 15 -11.17 15.18 -2.90
N ARG A 16 -10.15 15.30 -3.78
CA ARG A 16 -9.75 16.60 -4.33
C ARG A 16 -10.83 17.24 -5.19
N GLN A 17 -11.51 16.44 -6.00
CA GLN A 17 -12.56 16.94 -6.88
C GLN A 17 -13.81 17.36 -6.10
N LEU A 18 -14.14 16.69 -4.98
CA LEU A 18 -15.17 17.15 -4.03
C LEU A 18 -14.81 18.54 -3.47
N GLY A 19 -13.55 18.74 -3.08
CA GLY A 19 -13.07 20.06 -2.65
C GLY A 19 -13.19 21.14 -3.74
N ARG A 20 -12.95 20.80 -5.01
CA ARG A 20 -13.10 21.75 -6.14
C ARG A 20 -14.53 22.18 -6.39
N VAL A 21 -15.51 21.32 -6.08
CA VAL A 21 -16.94 21.65 -6.19
C VAL A 21 -17.52 22.21 -4.87
N GLY A 22 -16.66 22.54 -3.90
CA GLY A 22 -17.06 23.17 -2.63
C GLY A 22 -17.49 22.20 -1.53
N ILE A 23 -17.36 20.89 -1.73
CA ILE A 23 -17.74 19.88 -0.72
C ILE A 23 -16.54 19.56 0.17
N THR A 24 -16.61 20.01 1.42
CA THR A 24 -15.57 19.73 2.42
C THR A 24 -15.86 18.43 3.15
N VAL A 25 -15.07 17.40 2.88
CA VAL A 25 -15.16 16.10 3.55
C VAL A 25 -13.77 15.56 3.89
N ALA A 26 -13.67 14.81 4.98
CA ALA A 26 -12.44 14.12 5.33
C ALA A 26 -12.12 13.02 4.30
N ARG A 27 -10.83 12.88 3.95
CA ARG A 27 -10.37 11.82 3.02
C ARG A 27 -10.78 10.41 3.47
N CYS A 28 -10.79 10.15 4.78
CA CYS A 28 -11.19 8.85 5.33
C CYS A 28 -12.68 8.55 5.10
N THR A 29 -13.54 9.58 5.11
CA THR A 29 -14.96 9.43 4.79
C THR A 29 -15.14 9.05 3.32
N VAL A 30 -14.44 9.72 2.41
CA VAL A 30 -14.43 9.35 0.98
C VAL A 30 -13.96 7.91 0.79
N ALA A 31 -12.87 7.51 1.48
CA ALA A 31 -12.36 6.14 1.41
C ALA A 31 -13.38 5.10 1.88
N ARG A 32 -14.08 5.39 2.99
CA ARG A 32 -15.12 4.51 3.56
C ARG A 32 -16.29 4.36 2.61
N LEU A 33 -16.85 5.47 2.13
CA LEU A 33 -17.98 5.47 1.20
C LEU A 33 -17.64 4.77 -0.11
N MET A 34 -16.45 5.03 -0.68
CA MET A 34 -16.02 4.31 -1.89
C MET A 34 -15.91 2.81 -1.64
N LYS A 35 -15.42 2.38 -0.48
CA LYS A 35 -15.37 0.95 -0.11
C LYS A 35 -16.76 0.35 0.04
N ASP A 36 -17.65 1.03 0.75
CA ASP A 36 -19.02 0.56 1.00
C ASP A 36 -19.83 0.45 -0.30
N MET A 37 -19.54 1.31 -1.28
CA MET A 37 -20.13 1.28 -2.62
C MET A 37 -19.38 0.38 -3.62
N GLY A 38 -18.30 -0.29 -3.22
CA GLY A 38 -17.48 -1.12 -4.11
C GLY A 38 -16.74 -0.34 -5.21
N LEU A 39 -16.59 0.98 -5.08
CA LEU A 39 -15.92 1.83 -6.05
C LEU A 39 -14.41 1.81 -5.85
N GLN A 40 -13.68 1.44 -6.90
CA GLN A 40 -12.23 1.47 -6.91
C GLN A 40 -11.72 2.23 -8.13
N GLY A 41 -10.86 3.22 -7.88
CA GLY A 41 -10.18 3.91 -8.96
C GLY A 41 -9.06 3.07 -9.59
N ILE A 42 -8.79 3.31 -10.87
CA ILE A 42 -7.72 2.65 -11.60
C ILE A 42 -6.35 3.15 -11.14
N ILE A 43 -5.45 2.20 -10.85
CA ILE A 43 -4.03 2.44 -10.60
C ILE A 43 -3.26 2.07 -11.89
N ARG A 44 -2.35 2.94 -12.34
CA ARG A 44 -1.45 2.60 -13.45
C ARG A 44 -0.42 1.58 -12.99
N GLY A 45 -0.23 0.54 -13.79
CA GLY A 45 0.68 -0.56 -13.48
C GLY A 45 -0.02 -1.72 -12.76
N LYS A 46 0.58 -2.91 -12.86
CA LYS A 46 0.08 -4.11 -12.19
C LYS A 46 0.48 -4.03 -10.72
N PRO A 47 -0.44 -4.29 -9.75
CA PRO A 47 -0.04 -4.44 -8.36
C PRO A 47 0.97 -5.58 -8.29
N HIS A 48 2.19 -5.26 -7.84
CA HIS A 48 3.28 -6.18 -7.83
C HIS A 48 3.29 -6.94 -6.50
N ARG A 49 2.98 -8.23 -6.53
CA ARG A 49 3.04 -9.10 -5.35
C ARG A 49 4.39 -9.80 -5.36
N THR A 50 5.33 -9.26 -4.60
CA THR A 50 6.72 -9.77 -4.50
C THR A 50 6.80 -11.15 -3.87
N THR A 51 5.92 -11.45 -2.92
CA THR A 51 5.91 -12.73 -2.20
C THR A 51 4.48 -13.19 -1.99
N ALA A 52 4.17 -14.40 -2.45
CA ALA A 52 2.98 -15.12 -2.00
C ALA A 52 3.38 -15.89 -0.72
N PRO A 53 2.95 -15.47 0.48
CA PRO A 53 3.32 -16.16 1.71
C PRO A 53 2.74 -17.57 1.69
N ASP A 54 3.61 -18.57 1.79
CA ASP A 54 3.18 -19.94 2.07
C ASP A 54 2.88 -20.05 3.56
N ARG A 55 1.59 -20.13 3.91
CA ARG A 55 1.13 -20.28 5.29
C ARG A 55 1.51 -21.63 5.91
N LYS A 56 1.89 -22.62 5.10
CA LYS A 56 2.31 -23.95 5.56
C LYS A 56 3.81 -24.00 5.84
N ALA A 57 4.59 -23.09 5.28
CA ALA A 57 6.02 -22.99 5.58
C ALA A 57 6.22 -22.50 7.02
N PRO A 58 7.18 -23.07 7.76
CA PRO A 58 7.51 -22.58 9.10
C PRO A 58 8.00 -21.13 8.99
N CYS A 59 7.30 -20.21 9.66
CA CYS A 59 7.76 -18.84 9.79
C CYS A 59 9.03 -18.84 10.65
N PRO A 60 10.16 -18.29 10.17
CA PRO A 60 11.35 -18.16 10.99
C PRO A 60 11.02 -17.42 12.28
N LEU A 61 11.52 -17.92 13.40
CA LEU A 61 11.34 -17.27 14.69
C LEU A 61 12.03 -15.89 14.66
N ASP A 62 11.33 -14.86 15.12
CA ASP A 62 11.93 -13.56 15.39
C ASP A 62 12.90 -13.73 16.57
N GLN A 63 14.18 -13.84 16.27
CA GLN A 63 15.23 -14.10 17.26
C GLN A 63 15.39 -12.95 18.27
N VAL A 64 14.88 -11.77 17.93
CA VAL A 64 15.02 -10.60 18.80
C VAL A 64 13.67 -10.25 19.45
N ASN A 65 12.53 -10.54 18.83
CA ASN A 65 11.17 -10.09 19.21
C ASN A 65 10.89 -8.60 18.93
N ARG A 66 11.51 -8.04 17.89
CA ARG A 66 11.52 -6.60 17.55
C ARG A 66 12.19 -5.57 18.50
N PRO A 67 13.00 -5.90 19.53
CA PRO A 67 13.89 -4.96 20.21
C PRO A 67 15.19 -4.81 19.42
N PHE A 68 15.30 -3.70 18.68
CA PHE A 68 16.51 -3.38 17.91
C PHE A 68 17.56 -2.59 18.72
N ARG A 69 17.34 -2.44 20.03
CA ARG A 69 18.25 -1.69 20.91
C ARG A 69 19.33 -2.62 21.44
N VAL A 70 20.59 -2.32 21.12
CA VAL A 70 21.76 -3.09 21.57
C VAL A 70 22.77 -2.19 22.26
N SER A 71 23.55 -2.76 23.18
CA SER A 71 24.53 -2.04 24.01
C SER A 71 25.81 -1.66 23.27
N ALA A 72 26.10 -2.30 22.14
CA ALA A 72 27.28 -2.05 21.32
C ALA A 72 27.01 -2.38 19.84
N PRO A 73 27.78 -1.81 18.90
CA PRO A 73 27.76 -2.22 17.50
C PRO A 73 28.04 -3.72 17.33
N ASN A 74 27.66 -4.29 16.18
CA ASN A 74 27.95 -5.68 15.83
C ASN A 74 27.33 -6.74 16.77
N ARG A 75 26.21 -6.42 17.43
CA ARG A 75 25.44 -7.33 18.30
C ARG A 75 24.18 -7.88 17.65
N LEU A 76 23.64 -7.15 16.68
CA LEU A 76 22.41 -7.49 15.95
C LEU A 76 22.62 -7.10 14.50
N TRP A 77 22.27 -8.01 13.60
CA TRP A 77 22.36 -7.83 12.16
C TRP A 77 20.95 -7.95 11.59
N VAL A 78 20.55 -6.94 10.81
CA VAL A 78 19.28 -6.96 10.05
C VAL A 78 19.64 -7.00 8.59
N SER A 79 19.00 -7.88 7.84
CA SER A 79 19.00 -7.83 6.38
C SER A 79 17.62 -7.41 5.89
N ASP A 80 17.61 -6.61 4.84
CA ASP A 80 16.42 -6.40 4.02
C ASP A 80 16.69 -6.85 2.59
N PHE A 81 15.60 -7.13 1.88
CA PHE A 81 15.63 -7.27 0.43
C PHE A 81 14.86 -6.12 -0.16
N THR A 82 15.56 -5.31 -0.97
CA THR A 82 14.95 -4.23 -1.73
C THR A 82 14.82 -4.66 -3.18
N TYR A 83 13.57 -4.75 -3.66
CA TYR A 83 13.31 -5.08 -5.05
C TYR A 83 13.40 -3.85 -5.94
N VAL A 84 14.23 -3.92 -6.98
CA VAL A 84 14.44 -2.84 -7.95
C VAL A 84 13.64 -3.15 -9.21
N GLY A 85 12.72 -2.26 -9.57
CA GLY A 85 11.89 -2.40 -10.77
C GLY A 85 12.72 -2.28 -12.06
N THR A 86 12.51 -3.20 -12.99
CA THR A 86 13.13 -3.20 -14.32
C THR A 86 12.06 -3.36 -15.41
N TRP A 87 12.42 -3.11 -16.67
CA TRP A 87 11.51 -3.31 -17.81
C TRP A 87 11.01 -4.75 -17.96
N ARG A 88 11.78 -5.73 -17.45
CA ARG A 88 11.44 -7.16 -17.51
C ARG A 88 10.75 -7.68 -16.24
N GLY A 89 10.62 -6.86 -15.20
CA GLY A 89 10.09 -7.27 -13.90
C GLY A 89 10.77 -6.57 -12.75
N PHE A 90 11.40 -7.33 -11.87
CA PHE A 90 12.09 -6.83 -10.68
C PHE A 90 13.29 -7.73 -10.37
N VAL A 91 14.32 -7.16 -9.76
CA VAL A 91 15.48 -7.89 -9.19
C VAL A 91 15.52 -7.69 -7.70
#